data_AF-A0A2T5JEB0-F1
#
_entry.id   AF-A0A2T5JEB0-F1
#
_cell.length_a   1.000
_cell.length_b   1.000
_cell.length_c   1.000
_cell.angle_alpha   90.00
_cell.angle_beta   90.00
_cell.angle_gamma   90.00
#
_symmetry.space_group_name_H-M   'P 1'
#
loop_
_entity.id
_entity.type
_entity.pdbx_description
1 polymer ?
#
loop_
_entity_poly.entity_id
_entity_poly.type
_entity_poly.pdbx_seq_one_letter_code
_entity_poly.pdbx_strand_id
1 'polypeptide(L)'
;MEQRTEALTVWVAEKYAGHLIPLSGEPYFSHCLAVAQTVAPYIILGCEAGLCHDLLEDHITTAEALRTALLAFAYTVPETEQIVAMVNELSDVFHPDNYSDTGKKKLRWLETQRLATISSAAQTIKYADLIDNAIWVRQHEPHKWQRYANRKRKLLHLLDKGDPILRQQALGIFFN
;
A
#
# COMPACT_ATOMS: atom_id res chain seq x y z
N MET A 1 10.51 -3.25 -20.54
CA MET A 1 10.11 -2.89 -19.17
C MET A 1 8.68 -2.36 -19.19
N GLU A 2 8.39 -1.31 -19.98
CA GLU A 2 7.03 -0.75 -20.14
C GLU A 2 5.93 -1.78 -20.45
N GLN A 3 6.16 -2.71 -21.38
CA GLN A 3 5.13 -3.68 -21.78
C GLN A 3 4.71 -4.65 -20.64
N ARG A 4 5.63 -4.99 -19.72
CA ARG A 4 5.33 -5.88 -18.58
C ARG A 4 4.54 -5.14 -17.51
N THR A 5 4.92 -3.89 -17.24
CA THR A 5 4.23 -3.02 -16.29
C THR A 5 2.85 -2.64 -16.82
N GLU A 6 2.69 -2.42 -18.13
CA GLU A 6 1.39 -2.19 -18.77
C GLU A 6 0.44 -3.39 -18.61
N ALA A 7 0.91 -4.62 -18.89
CA ALA A 7 0.12 -5.83 -18.71
C ALA A 7 -0.34 -6.00 -17.24
N LEU A 8 0.56 -5.74 -16.28
CA LEU A 8 0.21 -5.76 -14.86
C LEU A 8 -0.80 -4.67 -14.51
N THR A 9 -0.62 -3.46 -15.06
CA THR A 9 -1.52 -2.32 -14.83
C THR A 9 -2.94 -2.64 -15.27
N VAL A 10 -3.11 -3.21 -16.48
CA VAL A 10 -4.41 -3.65 -16.99
C VAL A 10 -5.01 -4.72 -16.09
N TRP A 11 -4.21 -5.72 -15.71
CA TRP A 11 -4.68 -6.81 -14.85
C TRP A 11 -5.15 -6.32 -13.48
N VAL A 12 -4.44 -5.38 -12.85
CA VAL A 12 -4.86 -4.77 -11.58
C VAL A 12 -6.14 -3.96 -11.75
N ALA A 13 -6.26 -3.19 -12.83
CA ALA A 13 -7.48 -2.42 -13.11
C ALA A 13 -8.71 -3.32 -13.28
N GLU A 14 -8.55 -4.46 -13.98
CA GLU A 14 -9.61 -5.47 -14.13
C GLU A 14 -9.99 -6.11 -12.79
N LYS A 15 -9.01 -6.39 -11.92
CA LYS A 15 -9.24 -6.94 -10.58
C LYS A 15 -10.06 -6.01 -9.68
N TYR A 16 -9.80 -4.70 -9.77
CA TYR A 16 -10.55 -3.68 -9.06
C TYR A 16 -11.78 -3.17 -9.84
N ALA A 17 -12.18 -3.80 -10.95
CA ALA A 17 -13.35 -3.37 -11.69
C ALA A 17 -14.60 -3.32 -10.80
N GLY A 18 -15.32 -2.20 -10.84
CA GLY A 18 -16.50 -1.96 -10.00
C GLY A 18 -16.22 -1.57 -8.55
N HIS A 19 -14.97 -1.63 -8.09
CA HIS A 19 -14.57 -1.15 -6.78
C HIS A 19 -14.34 0.37 -6.84
N LEU A 20 -14.98 1.11 -5.93
CA LEU A 20 -14.91 2.56 -5.89
C LEU A 20 -14.22 3.00 -4.61
N ILE A 21 -13.41 4.06 -4.71
CA ILE A 21 -12.92 4.79 -3.55
C ILE A 21 -14.14 5.43 -2.87
N PRO A 22 -14.40 5.17 -1.58
CA PRO A 22 -15.55 5.72 -0.88
C PRO A 22 -15.69 7.24 -1.07
N LEU A 23 -16.92 7.76 -1.07
CA LEU A 23 -17.28 9.19 -1.14
C LEU A 23 -16.80 9.99 -2.38
N SER A 24 -15.78 9.54 -3.11
CA SER A 24 -15.30 10.18 -4.34
C SER A 24 -16.02 9.69 -5.58
N GLY A 25 -16.42 8.40 -5.59
CA GLY A 25 -16.98 7.72 -6.77
C GLY A 25 -15.94 7.35 -7.82
N GLU A 26 -14.65 7.57 -7.57
CA GLU A 26 -13.55 7.19 -8.46
C GLU A 26 -13.24 5.69 -8.37
N PRO A 27 -12.77 5.04 -9.45
CA PRO A 27 -12.33 3.65 -9.38
C PRO A 27 -11.18 3.48 -8.38
N TYR A 28 -11.21 2.41 -7.57
CA TYR A 28 -10.15 2.12 -6.58
C TYR A 28 -8.76 2.00 -7.22
N PHE A 29 -8.72 1.48 -8.46
CA PHE A 29 -7.50 1.44 -9.26
C PHE A 29 -6.77 2.80 -9.36
N SER A 30 -7.48 3.93 -9.28
CA SER A 30 -6.87 5.27 -9.30
C SER A 30 -5.94 5.50 -8.11
N HIS A 31 -6.30 4.97 -6.92
CA HIS A 31 -5.44 4.97 -5.74
C HIS A 31 -4.18 4.13 -5.97
N CYS A 32 -4.34 2.89 -6.45
CA CYS A 32 -3.21 2.00 -6.75
C CYS A 32 -2.24 2.65 -7.74
N LEU A 33 -2.76 3.30 -8.78
CA LEU A 33 -1.95 4.00 -9.77
C LEU A 33 -1.21 5.21 -9.18
N ALA A 34 -1.87 6.01 -8.34
CA ALA A 34 -1.25 7.16 -7.66
C ALA A 34 -0.10 6.71 -6.74
N VAL A 35 -0.29 5.64 -5.98
CA VAL A 35 0.75 5.04 -5.13
C VAL A 35 1.92 4.53 -5.98
N ALA A 36 1.63 3.79 -7.06
CA ALA A 36 2.63 3.27 -7.98
C ALA A 36 3.50 4.37 -8.60
N GLN A 37 2.86 5.42 -9.12
CA GLN A 37 3.55 6.56 -9.73
C GLN A 37 4.39 7.33 -8.70
N THR A 38 3.88 7.49 -7.49
CA THR A 38 4.59 8.17 -6.40
C THR A 38 5.84 7.40 -5.99
N VAL A 39 5.77 6.07 -5.90
CA VAL A 39 6.88 5.25 -5.39
C VAL A 39 7.90 4.85 -6.46
N ALA A 40 7.50 4.84 -7.74
CA ALA A 40 8.32 4.41 -8.88
C ALA A 40 9.77 4.98 -8.93
N PRO A 41 10.03 6.27 -8.64
CA PRO A 41 11.39 6.81 -8.72
C PRO A 41 12.29 6.44 -7.53
N TYR A 42 11.74 5.86 -6.45
CA TYR A 42 12.49 5.64 -5.20
C TYR A 42 12.98 4.21 -5.01
N ILE A 43 12.32 3.20 -5.61
CA ILE A 43 12.67 1.79 -5.42
C ILE A 43 12.53 0.99 -6.72
N ILE A 44 13.41 0.00 -6.90
CA ILE A 44 13.31 -0.99 -7.97
C ILE A 44 12.03 -1.82 -7.78
N LEU A 45 11.27 -2.01 -8.87
CA LEU A 45 9.93 -2.64 -8.87
C LEU A 45 8.88 -1.89 -8.03
N GLY A 46 9.12 -0.62 -7.74
CA GLY A 46 8.19 0.20 -6.95
C GLY A 46 6.86 0.40 -7.64
N CYS A 47 6.86 0.62 -8.96
CA CYS A 47 5.63 0.78 -9.73
C CYS A 47 4.75 -0.48 -9.59
N GLU A 48 5.34 -1.65 -9.80
CA GLU A 48 4.66 -2.94 -9.74
C GLU A 48 4.11 -3.25 -8.35
N ALA A 49 4.94 -3.09 -7.31
CA ALA A 49 4.51 -3.34 -5.96
C ALA A 49 3.50 -2.30 -5.46
N GLY A 50 3.61 -1.04 -5.89
CA GLY A 50 2.62 0.01 -5.61
C GLY A 50 1.28 -0.26 -6.28
N LEU A 51 1.26 -0.74 -7.53
CA LEU A 51 0.02 -1.16 -8.20
C LEU A 51 -0.66 -2.30 -7.43
N CYS A 52 0.11 -3.21 -6.84
CA CYS A 52 -0.39 -4.41 -6.22
C CYS A 52 -0.61 -4.33 -4.70
N HIS A 53 -0.26 -3.22 -4.05
CA HIS A 53 -0.03 -3.19 -2.60
C HIS A 53 -1.22 -3.63 -1.74
N ASP A 54 -2.44 -3.33 -2.17
CA ASP A 54 -3.67 -3.65 -1.44
C ASP A 54 -4.35 -4.95 -1.90
N LEU A 55 -3.87 -5.58 -2.99
CA LEU A 55 -4.59 -6.71 -3.62
C LEU A 55 -4.86 -7.88 -2.67
N LEU A 56 -3.96 -8.13 -1.73
CA LEU A 56 -4.11 -9.21 -0.74
C LEU A 56 -4.84 -8.72 0.52
N GLU A 57 -4.65 -7.45 0.91
CA GLU A 57 -5.33 -6.83 2.05
C GLU A 57 -6.85 -6.74 1.80
N ASP A 58 -7.23 -6.30 0.60
CA ASP A 58 -8.63 -6.17 0.17
C ASP A 58 -9.29 -7.50 -0.23
N HIS A 59 -8.56 -8.61 -0.13
CA HIS A 59 -9.01 -9.94 -0.59
C HIS A 59 -9.41 -10.00 -2.09
N ILE A 60 -8.84 -9.13 -2.92
CA ILE A 60 -9.10 -9.07 -4.37
C ILE A 60 -8.45 -10.25 -5.10
N THR A 61 -7.31 -10.71 -4.59
CA THR A 61 -6.62 -11.88 -5.13
C THR A 61 -5.82 -12.62 -4.06
N THR A 62 -5.19 -13.73 -4.45
CA THR A 62 -4.27 -14.49 -3.58
C THR A 62 -2.83 -14.25 -4.01
N ALA A 63 -1.89 -14.47 -3.10
CA ALA A 63 -0.47 -14.35 -3.42
C ALA A 63 -0.05 -15.32 -4.54
N GLU A 64 -0.66 -16.51 -4.61
CA GLU A 64 -0.41 -17.50 -5.69
C GLU A 64 -0.92 -17.01 -7.05
N ALA A 65 -2.12 -16.42 -7.09
CA ALA A 65 -2.66 -15.82 -8.31
C ALA A 65 -1.81 -14.63 -8.77
N LEU A 66 -1.34 -13.79 -7.84
CA LEU A 66 -0.43 -12.68 -8.15
C LEU A 66 0.90 -13.19 -8.74
N ARG A 67 1.53 -14.22 -8.14
CA ARG A 67 2.73 -14.86 -8.70
C ARG A 67 2.50 -15.38 -10.11
N THR A 68 1.38 -16.07 -10.31
CA THR A 68 1.01 -16.64 -11.61
C THR A 68 0.87 -15.55 -12.67
N ALA A 69 0.21 -14.45 -12.34
CA ALA A 69 0.05 -13.30 -13.24
C ALA A 69 1.40 -12.66 -13.57
N LEU A 70 2.25 -12.38 -12.58
CA LEU A 70 3.57 -11.78 -12.80
C LEU A 70 4.46 -12.65 -13.70
N LEU A 71 4.50 -13.96 -13.48
CA LEU A 71 5.23 -14.88 -14.35
C LEU A 71 4.67 -14.89 -15.78
N ALA A 72 3.34 -14.86 -15.94
CA ALA A 72 2.69 -14.76 -17.25
C ALA A 72 3.01 -13.44 -17.97
N PHE A 73 3.27 -12.36 -17.24
CA PHE A 73 3.69 -11.06 -17.77
C PHE A 73 5.21 -10.94 -17.94
N ALA A 74 5.93 -12.07 -17.93
CA ALA A 74 7.37 -12.16 -18.16
C ALA A 74 8.23 -11.43 -17.10
N TYR A 75 7.74 -11.29 -15.86
CA TYR A 75 8.62 -11.02 -14.73
C TYR A 75 9.45 -12.28 -14.45
N THR A 76 10.74 -12.08 -14.20
CA THR A 76 11.62 -13.17 -13.78
C THR A 76 11.20 -13.70 -12.41
N VAL A 77 11.56 -14.94 -12.08
CA VAL A 77 11.25 -15.52 -10.76
C VAL A 77 11.75 -14.62 -9.60
N PRO A 78 12.97 -14.05 -9.64
CA PRO A 78 13.40 -13.11 -8.59
C PRO A 78 12.57 -11.84 -8.50
N GLU A 79 12.21 -11.21 -9.64
CA GLU A 79 11.35 -10.02 -9.66
C GLU A 79 9.96 -10.35 -9.08
N THR A 80 9.38 -11.48 -9.48
CA THR A 80 8.08 -11.95 -9.01
C THR A 80 8.06 -12.14 -7.49
N GLU A 81 9.04 -12.88 -6.94
CA GLU A 81 9.10 -13.09 -5.50
C GLU A 81 9.38 -11.80 -4.74
N GLN A 82 10.15 -10.87 -5.30
CA GLN A 82 10.38 -9.56 -4.68
C GLN A 82 9.10 -8.71 -4.64
N ILE A 83 8.33 -8.63 -5.73
CA ILE A 83 7.05 -7.92 -5.76
C ILE A 83 6.10 -8.53 -4.74
N VAL A 84 5.94 -9.86 -4.76
CA VAL A 84 5.00 -10.55 -3.89
C VAL A 84 5.43 -10.47 -2.42
N ALA A 85 6.73 -10.46 -2.11
CA ALA A 85 7.22 -10.22 -0.77
C ALA A 85 6.82 -8.82 -0.27
N MET A 86 7.02 -7.77 -1.08
CA MET A 86 6.61 -6.41 -0.72
C MET A 86 5.10 -6.30 -0.51
N VAL A 87 4.28 -6.91 -1.39
CA VAL A 87 2.82 -6.90 -1.24
C VAL A 87 2.38 -7.62 0.03
N ASN A 88 2.94 -8.80 0.33
CA ASN A 88 2.64 -9.51 1.59
C ASN A 88 3.07 -8.71 2.82
N GLU A 89 4.20 -8.00 2.77
CA GLU A 89 4.64 -7.13 3.86
C GLU A 89 3.66 -5.98 4.11
N LEU A 90 3.02 -5.47 3.05
CA LEU A 90 2.08 -4.36 3.11
C LEU A 90 0.68 -4.78 3.57
N SER A 91 0.31 -6.04 3.41
CA SER A 91 -0.99 -6.57 3.82
C SER A 91 -1.10 -6.82 5.31
N ASP A 92 -2.18 -6.35 5.92
CA ASP A 92 -2.44 -6.45 7.35
C ASP A 92 -2.46 -7.92 7.84
N VAL A 93 -1.71 -8.22 8.91
CA VAL A 93 -1.70 -9.55 9.55
C VAL A 93 -2.68 -9.57 10.73
N PHE A 94 -2.76 -8.47 11.47
CA PHE A 94 -3.59 -8.37 12.67
C PHE A 94 -4.99 -7.85 12.34
N HIS A 95 -5.78 -8.67 11.62
CA HIS A 95 -7.17 -8.35 11.25
C HIS A 95 -8.18 -8.89 12.29
N PRO A 96 -9.30 -8.17 12.56
CA PRO A 96 -10.34 -8.65 13.48
C PRO A 96 -10.88 -10.04 13.19
N ASP A 97 -10.95 -10.41 11.90
CA ASP A 97 -11.46 -11.72 11.49
C ASP A 97 -10.58 -12.89 11.98
N ASN A 98 -9.29 -12.62 12.17
CA ASN A 98 -8.33 -13.60 12.67
C ASN A 98 -8.16 -13.55 14.20
N TYR A 99 -8.69 -12.51 14.85
CA TYR A 99 -8.46 -12.22 16.27
C TYR A 99 -9.72 -11.65 16.95
N SER A 100 -10.82 -12.41 16.93
CA SER A 100 -12.15 -12.00 17.41
C SER A 100 -12.16 -11.45 18.85
N ASP A 101 -11.29 -11.98 19.72
CA ASP A 101 -11.24 -11.63 21.14
C ASP A 101 -10.31 -10.44 21.46
N THR A 102 -9.66 -9.88 20.43
CA THR A 102 -8.71 -8.78 20.58
C THR A 102 -9.32 -7.46 20.15
N GLY A 103 -9.40 -6.49 21.08
CA GLY A 103 -9.96 -5.18 20.77
C GLY A 103 -9.22 -4.44 19.65
N LYS A 104 -9.96 -3.75 18.77
CA LYS A 104 -9.46 -3.01 17.58
C LYS A 104 -8.27 -2.08 17.86
N LYS A 105 -8.15 -1.53 19.08
CA LYS A 105 -7.00 -0.68 19.48
C LYS A 105 -5.71 -1.48 19.61
N LYS A 106 -5.77 -2.71 20.14
CA LYS A 106 -4.62 -3.59 20.32
C LYS A 106 -4.17 -4.17 18.98
N LEU A 107 -5.10 -4.61 18.13
CA LEU A 107 -4.79 -5.06 16.77
C LEU A 107 -4.02 -4.01 15.97
N ARG A 108 -4.52 -2.77 15.92
CA ARG A 108 -3.80 -1.66 15.26
C ARG A 108 -2.41 -1.38 15.85
N TRP A 109 -2.24 -1.57 17.16
CA TRP A 109 -0.92 -1.38 17.78
C TRP A 109 0.05 -2.49 17.35
N LEU A 110 -0.39 -3.75 17.35
CA LEU A 110 0.38 -4.89 16.85
C LEU A 110 0.78 -4.69 15.38
N GLU A 111 -0.17 -4.26 14.56
CA GLU A 111 0.06 -3.96 13.15
C GLU A 111 1.07 -2.82 12.97
N THR A 112 0.97 -1.77 13.78
CA THR A 112 1.96 -0.67 13.78
C THR A 112 3.36 -1.15 14.15
N GLN A 113 3.49 -2.08 15.11
CA GLN A 113 4.79 -2.68 15.45
C GLN A 113 5.31 -3.57 14.32
N ARG A 114 4.45 -4.36 13.67
CA ARG A 114 4.81 -5.21 12.52
C ARG A 114 5.27 -4.39 11.32
N LEU A 115 4.56 -3.33 10.97
CA LEU A 115 4.96 -2.44 9.87
C LEU A 115 6.33 -1.80 10.11
N ALA A 116 6.76 -1.61 11.36
CA ALA A 116 8.13 -1.15 11.66
C ALA A 116 9.20 -2.19 11.28
N THR A 117 8.85 -3.47 11.19
CA THR A 117 9.80 -4.56 10.88
C THR A 117 9.91 -4.88 9.40
N ILE A 118 8.99 -4.41 8.55
CA ILE A 118 9.01 -4.68 7.10
C ILE A 118 10.24 -4.07 6.42
N SER A 119 10.49 -4.50 5.18
CA SER A 119 11.62 -4.03 4.38
C SER A 119 11.60 -2.52 4.14
N SER A 120 12.77 -1.92 3.87
CA SER A 120 12.87 -0.51 3.48
C SER A 120 12.04 -0.21 2.23
N ALA A 121 12.01 -1.13 1.27
CA ALA A 121 11.22 -0.99 0.05
C ALA A 121 9.71 -0.94 0.35
N ALA A 122 9.20 -1.86 1.17
CA ALA A 122 7.79 -1.83 1.57
C ALA A 122 7.45 -0.59 2.42
N GLN A 123 8.32 -0.15 3.34
CA GLN A 123 8.09 1.12 4.05
C GLN A 123 8.00 2.31 3.10
N THR A 124 8.79 2.31 2.02
CA THR A 124 8.75 3.37 0.99
C THR A 124 7.40 3.40 0.27
N ILE A 125 6.86 2.24 -0.10
CA ILE A 125 5.50 2.13 -0.65
C ILE A 125 4.46 2.60 0.37
N LYS A 126 4.64 2.24 1.66
CA LYS A 126 3.73 2.68 2.71
C LYS A 126 3.73 4.21 2.88
N TYR A 127 4.84 4.90 2.62
CA TYR A 127 4.84 6.36 2.61
C TYR A 127 3.98 6.92 1.48
N ALA A 128 4.08 6.36 0.26
CA ALA A 128 3.26 6.76 -0.88
C ALA A 128 1.76 6.53 -0.61
N ASP A 129 1.39 5.35 -0.10
CA ASP A 129 0.03 5.02 0.36
C ASP A 129 -0.49 6.07 1.37
N LEU A 130 0.30 6.37 2.41
CA LEU A 130 -0.09 7.34 3.43
C LEU A 130 -0.25 8.78 2.88
N ILE A 131 0.54 9.16 1.88
CA ILE A 131 0.44 10.47 1.23
C ILE A 131 -0.89 10.57 0.47
N ASP A 132 -1.20 9.58 -0.38
CA ASP A 132 -2.42 9.58 -1.18
C ASP A 132 -3.68 9.53 -0.29
N ASN A 133 -3.67 8.63 0.70
CA ASN A 133 -4.76 8.54 1.67
C ASN A 133 -4.96 9.83 2.47
N ALA A 134 -3.90 10.59 2.76
CA ALA A 134 -4.04 11.86 3.46
C ALA A 134 -4.73 12.93 2.61
N ILE A 135 -4.46 12.96 1.30
CA ILE A 135 -5.14 13.86 0.35
C ILE A 135 -6.63 13.52 0.35
N TRP A 136 -6.96 12.24 0.18
CA TRP A 136 -8.35 11.78 0.18
C TRP A 136 -9.09 12.13 1.48
N VAL A 137 -8.51 11.85 2.65
CA VAL A 137 -9.14 12.14 3.96
C VAL A 137 -9.37 13.64 4.14
N ARG A 138 -8.43 14.50 3.73
CA ARG A 138 -8.60 15.96 3.85
C ARG A 138 -9.72 16.47 2.96
N GLN A 139 -9.88 15.90 1.76
CA GLN A 139 -10.89 16.31 0.79
C GLN A 139 -12.29 15.80 1.17
N HIS A 140 -12.42 14.52 1.53
CA HIS A 140 -13.72 13.86 1.67
C HIS A 140 -14.16 13.70 3.14
N GLU A 141 -13.22 13.60 4.08
CA GLU A 141 -13.51 13.37 5.50
C GLU A 141 -12.73 14.31 6.44
N PRO A 142 -12.75 15.65 6.23
CA PRO A 142 -11.93 16.60 7.00
C PRO A 142 -12.21 16.54 8.51
N HIS A 143 -13.45 16.22 8.90
CA HIS A 143 -13.84 16.03 10.30
C HIS A 143 -13.12 14.84 10.99
N LYS A 144 -12.59 13.88 10.23
CA LYS A 144 -11.80 12.75 10.75
C LYS A 144 -10.28 13.02 10.73
N TRP A 145 -9.83 14.09 10.08
CA TRP A 145 -8.41 14.37 9.86
C TRP A 145 -7.57 14.29 11.13
N GLN A 146 -7.94 15.01 12.19
CA GLN A 146 -7.16 15.03 13.44
C GLN A 146 -6.94 13.64 14.03
N ARG A 147 -8.00 12.82 14.08
CA ARG A 147 -7.93 11.44 14.57
C ARG A 147 -7.15 10.52 13.63
N TYR A 148 -7.27 10.73 12.32
CA TYR A 148 -6.50 10.00 11.31
C TYR A 148 -5.01 10.33 11.41
N ALA A 149 -4.64 11.61 11.35
CA ALA A 149 -3.26 12.10 11.43
C ALA A 149 -2.56 11.65 12.72
N ASN A 150 -3.22 11.74 13.88
CA ASN A 150 -2.65 11.27 15.14
C ASN A 150 -2.31 9.77 15.15
N ARG A 151 -3.03 8.95 14.39
CA ARG A 151 -2.69 7.52 14.21
C ARG A 151 -1.50 7.37 13.28
N LYS A 152 -1.50 8.06 12.14
CA LYS A 152 -0.42 7.96 11.14
C LYS A 152 0.90 8.54 11.63
N ARG A 153 0.90 9.60 12.46
CA ARG A 153 2.09 10.12 13.16
C ARG A 153 2.79 9.04 13.99
N LYS A 154 2.03 8.22 14.73
CA LYS A 154 2.59 7.13 15.55
C LYS A 154 3.22 6.04 14.70
N LEU A 155 2.61 5.73 13.55
CA LEU A 155 3.17 4.80 12.58
C LEU A 155 4.46 5.36 11.97
N LEU A 156 4.43 6.58 11.42
CA LEU A 156 5.60 7.22 10.77
C LEU A 156 6.80 7.44 11.70
N HIS A 157 6.56 7.53 13.01
CA HIS A 157 7.65 7.57 13.99
C HIS A 157 8.47 6.26 14.01
N LEU A 158 7.85 5.13 13.69
CA LEU A 158 8.49 3.81 13.67
C LEU A 158 8.94 3.36 12.27
N LEU A 159 8.38 3.94 11.21
CA LEU A 159 8.79 3.65 9.84
C LEU A 159 9.98 4.56 9.48
N ASP A 160 11.20 4.12 9.75
CA ASP A 160 12.44 4.88 9.58
C ASP A 160 13.45 4.27 8.58
N LYS A 161 13.06 3.20 7.87
CA LYS A 161 13.96 2.44 6.99
C LYS A 161 13.81 2.76 5.50
N GLY A 162 12.66 3.29 5.08
CA GLY A 162 12.39 3.55 3.68
C GLY A 162 13.12 4.78 3.12
N ASP A 163 12.80 5.16 1.88
CA ASP A 163 13.44 6.29 1.22
C ASP A 163 13.28 7.60 2.04
N PRO A 164 14.37 8.31 2.34
CA PRO A 164 14.34 9.47 3.21
C PRO A 164 13.60 10.67 2.62
N ILE A 165 13.60 10.84 1.29
CA ILE A 165 12.93 11.96 0.62
C ILE A 165 11.41 11.76 0.70
N LEU A 166 10.93 10.58 0.30
CA LEU A 166 9.51 10.27 0.34
C LEU A 166 8.99 10.23 1.79
N ARG A 167 9.80 9.72 2.73
CA ARG A 167 9.51 9.80 4.16
C ARG A 167 9.34 11.25 4.63
N GLN A 168 10.22 12.16 4.21
CA GLN A 168 10.13 13.57 4.57
C GLN A 168 8.85 14.22 4.02
N GLN A 169 8.43 13.86 2.81
CA GLN A 169 7.16 14.33 2.24
C GLN A 169 5.97 13.86 3.08
N ALA A 170 5.93 12.57 3.45
CA ALA A 170 4.90 12.04 4.34
C ALA A 170 4.92 12.76 5.70
N LEU A 171 6.09 12.93 6.32
CA LEU A 171 6.21 13.68 7.58
C LEU A 171 5.68 15.12 7.44
N GLY A 172 5.96 15.80 6.34
CA GLY A 172 5.47 17.15 6.07
C GLY A 172 3.94 17.24 5.98
N ILE A 173 3.26 16.19 5.53
CA ILE A 173 1.79 16.14 5.51
C ILE A 173 1.21 15.93 6.91
N PHE A 174 1.86 15.10 7.73
CA PHE A 174 1.31 14.70 9.01
C PHE A 174 1.74 15.60 10.17
N PHE A 175 2.91 16.22 10.14
CA PHE A 175 3.46 16.99 11.27
C PHE A 175 3.36 18.51 11.11
N ASN A 176 3.08 19.00 9.90
CA ASN A 176 2.79 20.41 9.66
C ASN A 176 1.30 20.73 9.74
#